data_AF-A0AAU2G7H9-F1
#
_entry.id   AF-A0AAU2G7H9-F1
#
_cell.length_a   1.000
_cell.length_b   1.000
_cell.length_c   1.000
_cell.angle_alpha   90.00
_cell.angle_beta   90.00
_cell.angle_gamma   90.00
#
_symmetry.space_group_name_H-M   'P 1'
#
loop_
_entity.id
_entity.type
_entity.pdbx_description
1 polymer ?
#
loop_
_entity_poly.entity_id
_entity_poly.type
_entity_poly.pdbx_seq_one_letter_code
_entity_poly.pdbx_strand_id
1 'polypeptide(L)'
;MDHSRDYALILPLRTGDEGHHPPLHGLFEDGDLVAMWELDPTSSGPGWNASECREASVSLILLYCDPGHRNAGRLVSLWLADHCARTSRPPAWLRCTTLDARLAAHISGTWGWQEVRREGGRHLLQLAPEIKPNLDLLVARPSACAAPGGSARPLAIARDDQL
;
A
#
# COMPACT_ATOMS: atom_id res chain seq x y z
N MET A 1 -14.40 -23.73 20.00
CA MET A 1 -14.82 -22.90 18.87
C MET A 1 -13.69 -21.94 18.64
N ASP A 2 -12.94 -22.14 17.57
CA ASP A 2 -11.75 -21.38 17.25
C ASP A 2 -12.20 -20.01 16.73
N HIS A 3 -11.90 -18.95 17.48
CA HIS A 3 -12.10 -17.59 17.00
C HIS A 3 -10.99 -17.31 15.99
N SER A 4 -11.16 -17.78 14.75
CA SER A 4 -10.42 -17.26 13.61
C SER A 4 -10.71 -15.76 13.60
N ARG A 5 -9.77 -14.97 14.13
CA ARG A 5 -9.91 -13.52 14.15
C ARG A 5 -9.82 -13.08 12.68
N ASP A 6 -10.82 -12.33 12.24
CA ASP A 6 -10.80 -11.63 10.94
C ASP A 6 -9.74 -10.52 10.99
N TYR A 7 -8.46 -10.86 10.84
CA TYR A 7 -7.39 -9.88 10.72
C TYR A 7 -6.85 -9.87 9.30
N ALA A 8 -6.64 -8.66 8.77
CA ALA A 8 -5.95 -8.52 7.50
C ALA A 8 -4.44 -8.65 7.74
N LEU A 9 -3.75 -9.43 6.90
CA LEU A 9 -2.31 -9.68 6.99
C LEU A 9 -1.57 -8.91 5.91
N ILE A 10 -0.49 -8.22 6.27
CA ILE A 10 0.40 -7.61 5.29
C ILE A 10 1.67 -8.43 5.15
N LEU A 11 1.95 -8.88 3.93
CA LEU A 11 3.12 -9.70 3.62
C LEU A 11 3.87 -9.12 2.41
N PRO A 12 5.21 -9.19 2.40
CA PRO A 12 5.97 -8.93 1.18
C PRO A 12 5.65 -10.01 0.14
N LEU A 13 5.40 -9.59 -1.10
CA LEU A 13 5.21 -10.47 -2.24
C LEU A 13 6.58 -10.72 -2.91
N ARG A 14 6.94 -11.98 -3.11
CA ARG A 14 8.16 -12.33 -3.84
C ARG A 14 7.92 -12.17 -5.33
N THR A 15 8.52 -11.15 -5.93
CA THR A 15 8.71 -11.08 -7.38
C THR A 15 9.95 -11.91 -7.71
N GLY A 16 9.87 -12.87 -8.62
CA GLY A 16 10.93 -13.86 -8.88
C GLY A 16 12.27 -13.34 -9.40
N ASP A 17 12.49 -12.02 -9.43
CA ASP A 17 13.77 -11.38 -9.77
C ASP A 17 14.40 -10.79 -8.51
N GLU A 18 15.60 -11.27 -8.15
CA GLU A 18 16.41 -10.77 -7.03
C GLU A 18 17.07 -9.40 -7.32
N GLY A 19 16.70 -8.75 -8.43
CA GLY A 19 17.27 -7.49 -8.89
C GLY A 19 16.41 -6.28 -8.53
N HIS A 20 16.73 -5.60 -7.43
CA HIS A 20 16.52 -4.17 -7.18
C HIS A 20 15.13 -3.52 -7.45
N HIS A 21 14.05 -4.30 -7.47
CA HIS A 21 12.70 -3.73 -7.48
C HIS A 21 12.28 -3.30 -6.07
N PRO A 22 11.59 -2.16 -5.92
CA PRO A 22 10.97 -1.82 -4.65
C PRO A 22 10.08 -2.98 -4.16
N PRO A 23 10.05 -3.26 -2.85
CA PRO A 23 9.31 -4.41 -2.34
C PRO A 23 7.81 -4.23 -2.60
N LEU A 24 7.24 -5.16 -3.38
CA LEU A 24 5.80 -5.31 -3.53
C LEU A 24 5.21 -5.90 -2.25
N HIS A 25 4.10 -5.34 -1.78
CA HIS A 25 3.40 -5.80 -0.58
C HIS A 25 1.98 -6.23 -0.95
N GLY A 26 1.46 -7.21 -0.22
CA GLY A 26 0.09 -7.69 -0.33
C GLY A 26 -0.64 -7.58 1.00
N LEU A 27 -1.92 -7.21 0.94
CA LEU A 27 -2.90 -7.33 2.02
C LEU A 27 -3.75 -8.57 1.77
N PHE A 28 -3.86 -9.43 2.76
CA PHE A 28 -4.59 -10.68 2.69
C PHE A 28 -5.70 -10.75 3.74
N GLU A 29 -6.88 -11.20 3.35
CA GLU A 29 -8.00 -11.52 4.26
C GLU A 29 -8.40 -12.97 4.01
N ASP A 30 -8.46 -13.79 5.05
CA ASP A 30 -8.74 -15.25 4.97
C ASP A 30 -7.89 -16.04 3.95
N GLY A 31 -6.68 -15.54 3.65
CA GLY A 31 -5.75 -16.14 2.70
C GLY A 31 -5.87 -15.61 1.27
N ASP A 32 -6.90 -14.82 0.97
CA ASP A 32 -7.10 -14.19 -0.34
C ASP A 32 -6.41 -12.84 -0.43
N LEU A 33 -5.79 -12.55 -1.57
CA LEU A 33 -5.13 -11.26 -1.83
C LEU A 33 -6.17 -10.19 -2.16
N VAL A 34 -6.40 -9.25 -1.24
CA VAL A 34 -7.43 -8.21 -1.39
C VAL A 34 -6.86 -6.86 -1.86
N ALA A 35 -5.56 -6.62 -1.66
CA ALA A 35 -4.86 -5.48 -2.23
C ALA A 35 -3.36 -5.75 -2.38
N MET A 36 -2.70 -5.04 -3.28
CA MET A 36 -1.25 -5.01 -3.38
C MET A 36 -0.75 -3.62 -3.73
N TRP A 37 0.44 -3.27 -3.28
CA TRP A 37 1.03 -1.97 -3.54
C TRP A 37 2.55 -2.00 -3.57
N GLU A 38 3.12 -0.99 -4.21
CA GLU A 38 4.55 -0.76 -4.31
C GLU A 38 4.87 0.70 -4.03
N LEU A 39 5.92 0.92 -3.24
CA LEU A 39 6.40 2.26 -2.87
C LEU A 39 7.78 2.51 -3.47
N ASP A 40 7.98 3.70 -4.05
CA ASP A 40 9.30 4.20 -4.42
C ASP A 40 9.71 5.34 -3.46
N PRO A 41 10.70 5.12 -2.58
CA PRO A 41 11.17 6.15 -1.65
C PRO A 41 12.13 7.15 -2.28
N THR A 42 12.51 6.98 -3.55
CA THR A 42 13.54 7.79 -4.22
C THR A 42 12.97 8.86 -5.15
N SER A 43 11.67 8.79 -5.44
CA SER A 43 10.99 9.67 -6.38
C SER A 43 9.68 10.20 -5.80
N SER A 44 9.24 11.37 -6.26
CA SER A 44 7.86 11.86 -6.08
C SER A 44 6.91 11.37 -7.18
N GLY A 45 7.43 10.69 -8.20
CA GLY A 45 6.66 10.22 -9.35
C GLY A 45 6.47 11.32 -10.42
N PRO A 46 5.77 10.99 -11.52
CA PRO A 46 5.61 11.91 -12.64
C PRO A 46 4.62 13.03 -12.35
N GLY A 47 4.93 14.25 -12.83
CA GLY A 47 4.06 15.42 -12.82
C GLY A 47 4.31 16.42 -11.69
N TRP A 48 5.08 16.04 -10.68
CA TRP A 48 5.44 16.93 -9.57
C TRP A 48 6.48 17.96 -10.01
N ASN A 49 6.34 19.19 -9.54
CA ASN A 49 7.26 20.28 -9.89
C ASN A 49 8.51 20.27 -9.01
N ALA A 50 9.51 21.10 -9.36
CA ALA A 50 10.79 21.13 -8.66
C ALA A 50 10.70 21.54 -7.17
N SER A 51 9.75 22.40 -6.79
CA SER A 51 9.52 22.69 -5.36
C SER A 51 8.95 21.49 -4.62
N GLU A 52 7.94 20.84 -5.20
CA GLU A 52 7.30 19.67 -4.62
C GLU A 52 8.30 18.51 -4.48
N CYS A 53 9.10 18.22 -5.51
CA CYS A 53 10.11 17.15 -5.48
C CYS A 53 11.25 17.37 -4.46
N ARG A 54 11.41 18.60 -3.92
CA ARG A 54 12.36 18.86 -2.83
C ARG A 54 11.82 18.47 -1.46
N GLU A 55 10.52 18.27 -1.33
CA GLU A 55 9.91 17.79 -0.11
C GLU A 55 10.16 16.28 0.04
N ALA A 56 10.59 15.87 1.23
CA ALA A 56 10.77 14.45 1.55
C ALA A 56 9.45 13.72 1.33
N SER A 57 9.40 12.83 0.33
CA SER A 57 8.18 12.14 -0.06
C SER A 57 8.46 10.71 -0.48
N VAL A 58 7.42 9.88 -0.40
CA VAL A 58 7.42 8.50 -0.90
C VAL A 58 6.32 8.38 -1.93
N SER A 59 6.62 7.79 -3.09
CA SER A 59 5.62 7.57 -4.13
C SER A 59 4.95 6.22 -3.98
N LEU A 60 3.62 6.20 -4.02
CA LEU A 60 2.83 5.02 -4.29
C LEU A 60 2.72 4.85 -5.81
N ILE A 61 3.53 3.95 -6.36
CA ILE A 61 3.67 3.77 -7.81
C ILE A 61 2.72 2.71 -8.37
N LEU A 62 2.31 1.77 -7.52
CA LEU A 62 1.31 0.75 -7.84
C LEU A 62 0.36 0.61 -6.66
N LEU A 63 -0.94 0.55 -6.96
CA LEU A 63 -1.96 0.11 -6.04
C LEU A 63 -3.02 -0.67 -6.82
N TYR A 64 -3.27 -1.89 -6.37
CA TYR A 64 -4.40 -2.70 -6.78
C TYR A 64 -5.26 -3.00 -5.55
N CYS A 65 -6.57 -3.00 -5.75
CA CYS A 65 -7.55 -3.42 -4.77
C CYS A 65 -8.59 -4.30 -5.47
N ASP A 66 -8.93 -5.43 -4.86
CA ASP A 66 -10.00 -6.28 -5.34
C ASP A 66 -11.35 -5.52 -5.29
N PRO A 67 -12.10 -5.43 -6.42
CA PRO A 67 -13.42 -4.81 -6.46
C PRO A 67 -14.45 -5.40 -5.47
N GLY A 68 -14.31 -6.68 -5.09
CA GLY A 68 -15.13 -7.32 -4.06
C GLY A 68 -14.89 -6.73 -2.66
N HIS A 69 -13.69 -6.20 -2.42
CA HIS A 69 -13.23 -5.70 -1.13
C HIS A 69 -13.24 -4.16 -1.10
N ARG A 70 -14.45 -3.59 -1.03
CA ARG A 70 -14.73 -2.14 -1.18
C ARG A 70 -13.93 -1.22 -0.26
N ASN A 71 -13.43 -1.71 0.88
CA ASN A 71 -12.69 -0.93 1.86
C ASN A 71 -11.16 -1.11 1.79
N ALA A 72 -10.66 -2.01 0.94
CA ALA A 72 -9.25 -2.38 0.91
C ALA A 72 -8.35 -1.15 0.64
N GLY A 73 -8.69 -0.29 -0.33
CA GLY A 73 -7.92 0.90 -0.64
C GLY A 73 -7.86 1.93 0.51
N ARG A 74 -8.96 2.04 1.28
CA ARG A 74 -8.98 2.90 2.49
C ARG A 74 -8.09 2.31 3.58
N LEU A 75 -8.17 1.00 3.81
CA LEU A 75 -7.36 0.32 4.82
C LEU A 75 -5.86 0.41 4.48
N VAL A 76 -5.50 0.17 3.22
CA VAL A 76 -4.12 0.34 2.71
C VAL A 76 -3.67 1.79 2.92
N SER A 77 -4.48 2.79 2.57
CA SER A 77 -4.12 4.20 2.78
C SER A 77 -3.85 4.55 4.24
N LEU A 78 -4.70 4.06 5.17
CA LEU A 78 -4.50 4.24 6.60
C LEU A 78 -3.21 3.56 7.08
N TRP A 79 -2.96 2.34 6.61
CA TRP A 79 -1.75 1.60 6.97
C TRP A 79 -0.49 2.28 6.44
N LEU A 80 -0.51 2.77 5.21
CA LEU A 80 0.62 3.46 4.61
C LEU A 80 0.94 4.77 5.35
N ALA A 81 -0.09 5.56 5.71
CA ALA A 81 0.10 6.76 6.51
C ALA A 81 0.74 6.46 7.87
N ASP A 82 0.24 5.43 8.58
CA ASP A 82 0.79 5.00 9.87
C ASP A 82 2.22 4.45 9.74
N HIS A 83 2.45 3.61 8.73
CA HIS A 83 3.75 3.00 8.46
C HIS A 83 4.82 4.07 8.19
N CYS A 84 4.55 5.00 7.29
CA CYS A 84 5.47 6.10 6.97
C CYS A 84 5.73 7.01 8.18
N ALA A 85 4.70 7.30 8.98
CA ALA A 85 4.83 8.13 10.18
C ALA A 85 5.73 7.52 11.27
N ARG A 86 5.90 6.18 11.26
CA ARG A 86 6.70 5.44 12.24
C ARG A 86 8.13 5.15 11.78
N THR A 87 8.52 5.56 10.57
CA THR A 87 9.90 5.39 10.12
C THR A 87 10.84 6.33 10.89
N SER A 88 12.15 6.04 10.90
CA SER A 88 13.14 6.88 11.60
C SER A 88 13.26 8.30 11.03
N ARG A 89 12.87 8.46 9.75
CA ARG A 89 12.82 9.73 9.04
C ARG A 89 11.51 9.80 8.25
N PRO A 90 10.38 10.12 8.90
CA PRO A 90 9.09 10.18 8.24
C PRO A 90 9.13 11.15 7.06
N PRO A 91 8.57 10.78 5.89
CA PRO A 91 8.39 11.73 4.81
C PRO A 91 7.39 12.82 5.25
N ALA A 92 7.38 13.94 4.55
CA ALA A 92 6.30 14.91 4.66
C ALA A 92 5.02 14.39 3.98
N TRP A 93 5.17 13.63 2.89
CA TRP A 93 4.05 13.18 2.06
C TRP A 93 4.22 11.76 1.53
N LEU A 94 3.12 11.02 1.46
CA LEU A 94 2.95 9.98 0.46
C LEU A 94 2.30 10.62 -0.76
N ARG A 95 2.75 10.25 -1.96
CA ARG A 95 2.29 10.84 -3.22
C ARG A 95 1.87 9.77 -4.20
N CYS A 96 0.84 10.07 -4.99
CA CYS A 96 0.48 9.25 -6.14
C CYS A 96 -0.03 10.14 -7.27
N THR A 97 -0.01 9.59 -8.48
CA THR A 97 -0.51 10.26 -9.68
C THR A 97 -1.43 9.29 -10.42
N THR A 98 -2.60 9.76 -10.84
CA THR A 98 -3.51 8.99 -11.71
C THR A 98 -3.99 9.82 -12.89
N LEU A 99 -4.32 9.15 -13.99
CA LEU A 99 -4.97 9.76 -15.16
C LEU A 99 -6.49 9.63 -15.10
N ASP A 100 -7.02 8.76 -14.23
CA ASP A 100 -8.45 8.53 -14.09
C ASP A 100 -9.06 9.50 -13.07
N ALA A 101 -9.89 10.42 -13.56
CA ALA A 101 -10.57 11.42 -12.75
C ALA A 101 -11.57 10.81 -11.75
N ARG A 102 -12.23 9.69 -12.07
CA ARG A 102 -13.16 9.01 -11.16
C ARG A 102 -12.39 8.35 -10.03
N LEU A 103 -11.25 7.74 -10.35
CA LEU A 103 -10.36 7.19 -9.34
C LEU A 103 -9.81 8.30 -8.44
N ALA A 104 -9.31 9.41 -9.00
CA ALA A 104 -8.84 10.55 -8.20
C ALA A 104 -9.91 11.06 -7.22
N ALA A 105 -11.13 11.28 -7.71
CA ALA A 105 -12.25 11.70 -6.87
C ALA A 105 -12.59 10.67 -5.78
N HIS A 106 -12.54 9.37 -6.09
CA HIS A 106 -12.79 8.31 -5.12
C HIS A 106 -11.71 8.27 -4.03
N ILE A 107 -10.43 8.32 -4.42
CA ILE A 107 -9.29 8.33 -3.50
C ILE A 107 -9.41 9.54 -2.56
N SER A 108 -9.70 10.73 -3.10
CA SER A 108 -9.83 11.92 -2.27
C SER A 108 -11.04 11.90 -1.35
N GLY A 109 -12.22 11.52 -1.87
CA GLY A 109 -13.45 11.50 -1.09
C GLY A 109 -13.52 10.39 -0.04
N THR A 110 -12.83 9.27 -0.27
CA THR A 110 -13.03 8.04 0.52
C THR A 110 -11.79 7.61 1.29
N TRP A 111 -10.60 7.78 0.71
CA TRP A 111 -9.35 7.26 1.29
C TRP A 111 -8.55 8.33 2.02
N GLY A 112 -9.02 9.59 2.02
CA GLY A 112 -8.45 10.69 2.79
C GLY A 112 -7.24 11.38 2.15
N TRP A 113 -6.98 11.13 0.87
CA TRP A 113 -5.93 11.84 0.14
C TRP A 113 -6.41 13.22 -0.31
N GLN A 114 -5.50 14.17 -0.39
CA GLN A 114 -5.77 15.49 -0.93
C GLN A 114 -5.27 15.57 -2.37
N GLU A 115 -6.15 15.96 -3.31
CA GLU A 115 -5.71 16.40 -4.64
C GLU A 115 -5.07 17.79 -4.52
N VAL A 116 -3.80 17.89 -4.90
CA VAL A 116 -3.01 19.12 -4.80
C VAL A 116 -3.14 19.94 -6.07
N ARG A 117 -3.11 19.26 -7.21
CA ARG A 117 -3.04 19.90 -8.52
C ARG A 117 -3.49 18.93 -9.61
N ARG A 118 -3.97 19.53 -10.70
CA ARG A 118 -4.24 18.83 -11.97
C ARG A 118 -3.40 19.43 -13.08
N GLU A 119 -2.65 18.61 -13.81
CA GLU A 119 -1.79 19.07 -14.90
C GLU A 119 -1.66 18.01 -15.99
N GLY A 120 -1.81 18.41 -17.26
CA GLY A 120 -1.64 17.48 -18.39
C GLY A 120 -2.53 16.24 -18.33
N GLY A 121 -3.73 16.38 -17.76
CA GLY A 121 -4.66 15.26 -17.54
C GLY A 121 -4.34 14.37 -16.32
N ARG A 122 -3.26 14.65 -15.60
CA ARG A 122 -2.88 13.96 -14.36
C ARG A 122 -3.52 14.63 -13.15
N HIS A 123 -3.98 13.80 -12.23
CA HIS A 123 -4.40 14.19 -10.88
C HIS A 123 -3.26 13.82 -9.92
N LEU A 124 -2.74 14.82 -9.21
CA LEU A 124 -1.64 14.66 -8.27
C LEU A 124 -2.20 14.69 -6.86
N LEU A 125 -2.07 13.58 -6.15
CA LEU A 125 -2.65 13.41 -4.82
C LEU A 125 -1.56 13.18 -3.79
N GLN A 126 -1.79 13.68 -2.58
CA GLN A 126 -0.92 13.44 -1.44
C GLN A 126 -1.68 13.04 -0.19
N LEU A 127 -1.02 12.27 0.66
CA LEU A 127 -1.50 11.85 1.97
C LEU A 127 -0.43 12.19 3.01
N ALA A 128 -0.82 12.89 4.07
CA ALA A 128 0.07 13.15 5.19
C ALA A 128 0.30 11.86 5.98
N PRO A 129 1.56 11.50 6.31
CA PRO A 129 1.83 10.49 7.31
C PRO A 129 1.26 10.90 8.65
N GLU A 130 0.52 9.98 9.27
CA GLU A 130 -0.08 10.22 10.56
C GLU A 130 -0.16 8.89 11.31
N ILE A 131 0.26 8.90 12.58
CA ILE A 131 0.11 7.74 13.46
C ILE A 131 -1.38 7.45 13.63
N LYS A 132 -1.81 6.22 13.34
CA LYS A 132 -3.19 5.78 13.51
C LYS A 132 -3.26 4.84 14.72
N PRO A 133 -3.71 5.33 15.89
CA PRO A 133 -3.85 4.48 17.08
C PRO A 133 -4.80 3.32 16.79
N ASN A 134 -4.47 2.13 17.29
CA ASN A 134 -5.28 0.90 17.17
C ASN A 134 -5.40 0.32 15.75
N LEU A 135 -4.66 0.83 14.75
CA LEU A 135 -4.70 0.24 13.40
C LEU A 135 -4.11 -1.18 13.37
N ASP A 136 -3.22 -1.48 14.31
CA ASP A 136 -2.66 -2.81 14.56
C ASP A 136 -3.72 -3.83 15.03
N LEU A 137 -4.89 -3.39 15.48
CA LEU A 137 -6.03 -4.28 15.76
C LEU A 137 -6.73 -4.77 14.48
N LEU A 138 -6.58 -4.04 13.37
CA LEU A 138 -7.20 -4.36 12.08
C LEU A 138 -6.21 -5.02 11.12
N VAL A 139 -4.94 -4.68 11.23
CA VAL A 139 -3.89 -5.14 10.34
C VAL A 139 -2.74 -5.73 11.14
N ALA A 140 -2.63 -7.05 11.11
CA ALA A 140 -1.53 -7.74 11.76
C ALA A 140 -0.25 -7.61 10.92
N ARG A 141 0.84 -7.19 11.57
CA ARG A 141 2.19 -7.24 11.00
C ARG A 141 2.75 -8.66 11.18
N PRO A 142 3.55 -9.19 10.24
CA PRO A 142 4.02 -10.57 10.28
C PRO A 142 4.83 -10.91 11.54
N SER A 143 5.42 -9.93 12.22
CA SER A 143 6.11 -10.10 13.51
C SER A 143 5.20 -10.56 14.66
N ALA A 144 3.87 -10.45 14.52
CA ALA A 144 2.88 -10.85 15.51
C ALA A 144 2.30 -12.27 15.27
N CYS A 145 2.58 -12.88 14.11
CA CYS A 145 2.17 -14.24 13.77
C CYS A 145 3.36 -15.23 13.82
N ALA A 146 4.19 -15.13 14.86
CA ALA A 146 4.98 -16.29 15.27
C ALA A 146 4.09 -17.19 16.12
N ALA A 147 3.25 -18.00 15.48
CA ALA A 147 2.64 -19.14 16.16
C ALA A 147 3.75 -20.14 16.56
N PRO A 148 3.71 -20.72 17.75
CA PRO A 148 4.69 -21.72 18.16
C PRO A 148 4.47 -22.99 17.32
N GLY A 149 5.42 -23.28 16.44
CA GLY A 149 5.53 -24.59 15.78
C GLY A 149 4.52 -24.86 14.67
N GLY A 150 4.59 -24.11 13.57
CA GLY A 150 3.90 -24.47 12.34
C GLY A 150 4.62 -23.88 11.14
N SER A 151 5.25 -24.74 10.34
CA SER A 151 5.94 -24.37 9.09
C SER A 151 4.97 -23.70 8.13
N ALA A 152 4.96 -22.36 8.11
CA ALA A 152 4.33 -21.60 7.04
C ALA A 152 5.22 -21.74 5.79
N ARG A 153 4.86 -22.67 4.91
CA ARG A 153 5.42 -22.70 3.56
C ARG A 153 4.95 -21.44 2.82
N PRO A 154 5.85 -20.62 2.27
CA PRO A 154 5.46 -19.51 1.41
C PRO A 154 4.75 -20.05 0.17
N LEU A 155 3.59 -19.48 -0.16
CA LEU A 155 2.84 -19.80 -1.36
C LEU A 155 3.66 -19.31 -2.58
N ALA A 156 4.35 -20.23 -3.24
CA ALA A 156 4.90 -19.98 -4.56
C ALA A 156 3.72 -19.99 -5.55
N ILE A 157 3.48 -18.88 -6.24
CA ILE A 157 2.57 -18.86 -7.38
C ILE A 157 3.24 -19.71 -8.45
N ALA A 158 2.74 -20.94 -8.65
CA ALA A 158 3.16 -21.79 -9.75
C ALA A 158 2.77 -21.10 -11.07
N ARG A 159 3.74 -20.88 -11.95
CA ARG A 159 3.48 -20.62 -13.36
C ARG A 159 3.01 -21.94 -13.96
N ASP A 160 1.75 -22.02 -14.36
CA ASP A 160 1.31 -23.04 -15.31
C ASP A 160 1.84 -22.64 -16.69
N ASP A 161 3.07 -23.10 -16.98
CA ASP A 161 3.44 -23.41 -18.36
C ASP A 161 2.64 -24.66 -18.74
N GLN A 162 1.61 -24.55 -19.58
CA GLN A 162 1.26 -25.49 -20.68
C GLN A 162 0.11 -24.91 -21.52
N LEU A 163 0.43 -24.42 -22.73
CA LEU A 163 -0.02 -24.98 -24.02
C LEU A 163 0.64 -24.23 -25.19
#